data_AF-A0AAI8IP86-F1
#
_entry.id   AF-A0AAI8IP86-F1
#
_cell.length_a   1.000
_cell.length_b   1.000
_cell.length_c   1.000
_cell.angle_alpha   90.00
_cell.angle_beta   90.00
_cell.angle_gamma   90.00
#
_symmetry.space_group_name_H-M   'P 1'
#
loop_
_entity.id
_entity.type
_entity.pdbx_description
1 polymer ?
#
loop_
_entity_poly.entity_id
_entity_poly.type
_entity_poly.pdbx_seq_one_letter_code
_entity_poly.pdbx_strand_id
1 'polypeptide(L)'
;MTQTQITEAVCHTYTQAGVQLVMIDEIHRLNPRTTTGAQTADLLKDPSERLPATFVYAGINVTDTPLFTGTRGAQLAGRATLVDCGPLAARHGKREPFREVITDIENALDLQQHKPGTLPRHTQYLHQRTAGRIGSLTRLIRQAAITAISDGTERITKTTLDTIRLDHLAETHHRPHTRARSR
;
A
#
# COMPACT_ATOMS: atom_id res chain seq x y z
N MET A 1 -5.68 30.47 16.36
CA MET A 1 -5.85 29.23 17.17
C MET A 1 -4.47 28.73 17.54
N THR A 2 -4.23 28.45 18.80
CA THR A 2 -2.95 27.86 19.28
C THR A 2 -2.96 26.34 19.11
N GLN A 3 -1.79 25.72 19.13
CA GLN A 3 -1.64 24.26 19.07
C GLN A 3 -2.40 23.55 20.21
N THR A 4 -2.37 24.13 21.41
CA THR A 4 -3.12 23.62 22.57
C THR A 4 -4.63 23.65 22.33
N GLN A 5 -5.15 24.75 21.80
CA GLN A 5 -6.59 24.87 21.48
C GLN A 5 -7.04 23.83 20.44
N ILE A 6 -6.21 23.59 19.42
CA ILE A 6 -6.50 22.56 18.41
C ILE A 6 -6.50 21.17 19.05
N THR A 7 -5.48 20.87 19.87
CA THR A 7 -5.35 19.57 20.55
C THR A 7 -6.52 19.31 21.50
N GLU A 8 -6.94 20.32 22.26
CA GLU A 8 -8.11 20.21 23.15
C GLU A 8 -9.41 19.98 22.37
N ALA A 9 -9.62 20.73 21.28
CA ALA A 9 -10.78 20.55 20.43
C ALA A 9 -10.82 19.14 19.83
N VAL A 10 -9.71 18.65 19.29
CA VAL A 10 -9.59 17.29 18.75
C VAL A 10 -9.87 16.26 19.83
N CYS A 11 -9.23 16.39 21.01
CA CYS A 11 -9.42 15.44 22.11
C CYS A 11 -10.89 15.40 22.57
N HIS A 12 -11.51 16.56 22.73
CA HIS A 12 -12.92 16.66 23.11
C HIS A 12 -13.83 16.03 22.06
N THR A 13 -13.70 16.44 20.79
CA THR A 13 -14.54 15.93 19.70
C THR A 13 -14.38 14.44 19.51
N TYR A 14 -13.16 13.91 19.51
CA TYR A 14 -12.90 12.48 19.31
C TYR A 14 -13.41 11.64 20.49
N THR A 15 -13.28 12.16 21.71
CA THR A 15 -13.85 11.49 22.90
C THR A 15 -15.37 11.47 22.85
N GLN A 16 -16.01 12.60 22.52
CA GLN A 16 -17.47 12.67 22.39
C GLN A 16 -17.99 11.76 21.27
N ALA A 17 -17.24 11.65 20.17
CA ALA A 17 -17.57 10.75 19.07
C ALA A 17 -17.26 9.27 19.36
N GLY A 18 -16.65 8.94 20.50
CA GLY A 18 -16.28 7.56 20.85
C GLY A 18 -15.23 6.96 19.92
N VAL A 19 -14.28 7.77 19.42
CA VAL A 19 -13.20 7.29 18.54
C VAL A 19 -12.29 6.33 19.30
N GLN A 20 -12.11 5.12 18.76
CA GLN A 20 -11.27 4.07 19.35
C GLN A 20 -10.03 3.72 18.50
N LEU A 21 -9.97 4.21 17.26
CA LEU A 21 -8.87 3.97 16.32
C LEU A 21 -8.56 5.25 15.54
N VAL A 22 -7.30 5.64 15.54
CA VAL A 22 -6.77 6.74 14.71
C VAL A 22 -5.69 6.17 13.81
N MET A 23 -5.92 6.18 12.50
CA MET A 23 -4.96 5.73 11.50
C MET A 23 -4.39 6.94 10.74
N ILE A 24 -3.08 7.08 10.76
CA ILE A 24 -2.35 8.13 10.05
C ILE A 24 -1.49 7.45 9.01
N ASP A 25 -1.90 7.57 7.76
CA ASP A 25 -1.18 7.00 6.62
C ASP A 25 -0.15 7.99 6.06
N GLU A 26 0.77 7.47 5.26
CA GLU A 26 1.78 8.26 4.55
C GLU A 26 2.63 9.14 5.49
N ILE A 27 2.96 8.67 6.70
CA ILE A 27 3.68 9.48 7.71
C ILE A 27 5.05 9.98 7.23
N HIS A 28 5.66 9.30 6.26
CA HIS A 28 6.89 9.73 5.60
C HIS A 28 6.73 11.03 4.79
N ARG A 29 5.48 11.43 4.49
CA ARG A 29 5.12 12.72 3.88
C ARG A 29 4.90 13.83 4.89
N LEU A 30 4.91 13.53 6.20
CA LEU A 30 4.92 14.54 7.26
C LEU A 30 6.30 15.21 7.24
N ASN A 31 6.49 16.11 6.28
CA ASN A 31 7.77 16.74 5.99
C ASN A 31 7.85 18.11 6.67
N PRO A 32 8.78 18.33 7.60
CA PRO A 32 8.91 19.57 8.37
C PRO A 32 9.58 20.73 7.63
N ARG A 33 9.31 20.91 6.34
CA ARG A 33 9.99 21.96 5.55
C ARG A 33 9.55 23.39 5.91
N THR A 34 8.47 23.54 6.67
CA THR A 34 7.92 24.86 7.08
C THR A 34 7.69 25.01 8.59
N THR A 35 7.75 23.91 9.34
CA THR A 35 7.63 23.82 10.80
C THR A 35 8.66 22.78 11.25
N THR A 36 9.52 23.09 12.23
CA THR A 36 10.55 22.16 12.72
C THR A 36 9.93 20.79 13.01
N GLY A 37 10.47 19.67 12.54
CA GLY A 37 9.83 18.33 12.66
C GLY A 37 9.55 17.89 14.08
N ALA A 38 10.24 18.50 15.03
CA ALA A 38 9.90 18.50 16.45
C ALA A 38 8.44 18.86 16.74
N GLN A 39 7.86 19.89 16.09
CA GLN A 39 6.48 20.33 16.27
C GLN A 39 5.46 19.30 15.78
N THR A 40 5.75 18.56 14.70
CA THR A 40 4.84 17.51 14.19
C THR A 40 4.81 16.29 15.10
N ALA A 41 5.95 15.89 15.66
CA ALA A 41 5.99 14.83 16.65
C ALA A 41 5.23 15.22 17.93
N ASP A 42 5.41 16.47 18.40
CA ASP A 42 4.69 16.99 19.57
C ASP A 42 3.16 17.06 19.30
N LEU A 43 2.75 17.43 18.07
CA LEU A 43 1.33 17.46 17.65
C LEU A 43 0.65 16.09 17.67
N LEU A 44 1.39 15.01 17.42
CA LEU A 44 0.85 13.65 17.41
C LEU A 44 0.97 12.95 18.77
N LYS A 45 1.98 13.34 19.56
CA LYS A 45 2.20 12.83 20.90
C LYS A 45 1.03 13.19 21.82
N ASP A 46 0.66 14.47 21.90
CA ASP A 46 -0.35 14.92 22.88
C ASP A 46 -1.72 14.24 22.70
N PRO A 47 -2.28 14.12 21.47
CA PRO A 47 -3.49 13.35 21.26
C PRO A 47 -3.32 11.87 21.58
N SER A 48 -2.16 11.27 21.27
CA SER A 48 -1.91 9.84 21.52
C SER A 48 -1.86 9.46 23.01
N GLU A 49 -1.51 10.41 23.88
CA GLU A 49 -1.52 10.21 25.33
C GLU A 49 -2.88 10.49 25.97
N ARG A 50 -3.71 11.32 25.34
CA ARG A 50 -4.96 11.83 25.92
C ARG A 50 -6.21 11.12 25.41
N LEU A 51 -6.16 10.57 24.21
CA LEU A 51 -7.29 9.88 23.61
C LEU A 51 -7.31 8.39 24.02
N PRO A 52 -8.48 7.85 24.43
CA PRO A 52 -8.64 6.41 24.64
C PRO A 52 -8.79 5.67 23.29
N ALA A 53 -7.84 5.89 22.38
CA ALA A 53 -7.84 5.35 21.03
C ALA A 53 -6.49 4.67 20.72
N THR A 54 -6.54 3.62 19.91
CA THR A 54 -5.34 2.99 19.35
C THR A 54 -4.84 3.85 18.19
N PHE A 55 -3.55 4.20 18.20
CA PHE A 55 -2.92 4.93 17.11
C PHE A 55 -2.13 3.98 16.20
N VAL A 56 -2.42 4.03 14.91
CA VAL A 56 -1.72 3.28 13.86
C VAL A 56 -1.05 4.26 12.92
N TYR A 57 0.28 4.20 12.86
CA TYR A 57 1.10 5.01 11.96
C TYR A 57 1.56 4.15 10.79
N ALA A 58 1.17 4.51 9.57
CA ALA A 58 1.46 3.76 8.36
C ALA A 58 2.29 4.60 7.38
N GLY A 59 3.15 3.93 6.62
CA GLY A 59 4.00 4.55 5.61
C GLY A 59 5.17 3.65 5.21
N ILE A 60 6.00 4.16 4.32
CA ILE A 60 7.27 3.52 3.95
C ILE A 60 8.39 4.01 4.88
N ASN A 61 9.32 3.11 5.23
CA ASN A 61 10.49 3.41 6.07
C ASN A 61 10.16 4.24 7.31
N VAL A 62 9.08 3.87 8.01
CA VAL A 62 8.52 4.65 9.14
C VAL A 62 9.54 4.93 10.23
N THR A 63 10.46 4.00 10.46
CA THR A 63 11.55 4.10 11.45
C THR A 63 12.55 5.21 11.13
N ASP A 64 12.67 5.62 9.87
CA ASP A 64 13.62 6.63 9.42
C ASP A 64 12.98 8.03 9.39
N THR A 65 11.67 8.12 9.65
CA THR A 65 10.95 9.38 9.60
C THR A 65 11.27 10.26 10.83
N PRO A 66 11.22 11.60 10.70
CA PRO A 66 11.40 12.51 11.84
C PRO A 66 10.43 12.28 13.00
N LEU A 67 9.32 11.58 12.74
CA LEU A 67 8.32 11.22 13.74
C LEU A 67 8.84 10.18 14.74
N PHE A 68 9.73 9.28 14.30
CA PHE A 68 10.29 8.18 15.10
C PHE A 68 11.79 8.30 15.37
N THR A 69 12.46 9.30 14.80
CA THR A 69 13.89 9.55 14.98
C THR A 69 14.17 10.78 15.85
N GLY A 70 15.39 10.88 16.38
CA GLY A 70 15.80 11.97 17.28
C GLY A 70 15.25 11.84 18.71
N THR A 71 15.63 12.77 19.59
CA THR A 71 15.30 12.71 21.02
C THR A 71 13.80 12.77 21.32
N ARG A 72 13.03 13.52 20.52
CA ARG A 72 11.57 13.61 20.66
C ARG A 72 10.86 12.43 20.02
N GLY A 73 11.28 12.00 18.82
CA GLY A 73 10.71 10.82 18.15
C GLY A 73 10.93 9.51 18.91
N ALA A 74 12.03 9.40 19.67
CA ALA A 74 12.32 8.25 20.52
C ALA A 74 11.21 7.97 21.57
N GLN A 75 10.50 9.01 22.04
CA GLN A 75 9.41 8.83 23.00
C GLN A 75 8.18 8.19 22.36
N LEU A 76 7.90 8.54 21.09
CA LEU A 76 6.82 7.92 20.33
C LEU A 76 7.23 6.51 19.87
N ALA A 77 8.47 6.34 19.44
CA ALA A 77 9.03 5.04 19.07
C ALA A 77 8.99 4.04 20.24
N GLY A 78 9.28 4.50 21.47
CA GLY A 78 9.24 3.67 22.67
C GLY A 78 7.83 3.20 23.07
N ARG A 79 6.77 3.71 22.43
CA ARG A 79 5.37 3.36 22.71
C ARG A 79 4.68 2.67 21.54
N ALA A 80 5.31 2.63 20.38
CA ALA A 80 4.78 1.99 19.19
C ALA A 80 5.39 0.59 19.01
N THR A 81 4.59 -0.34 18.52
CA THR A 81 5.10 -1.64 18.03
C THR A 81 5.25 -1.54 16.51
N LEU A 82 6.44 -1.83 16.02
CA LEU A 82 6.68 -1.89 14.57
C LEU A 82 6.08 -3.18 14.01
N VAL A 83 5.27 -3.04 12.96
CA VAL A 83 4.74 -4.16 12.18
C VAL A 83 5.25 -4.01 10.75
N ASP A 84 6.14 -4.91 10.35
CA ASP A 84 6.71 -4.89 9.00
C ASP A 84 5.72 -5.49 7.99
N CYS A 85 5.27 -4.65 7.06
CA CYS A 85 4.39 -5.06 5.96
C CYS A 85 5.20 -5.22 4.67
N GLY A 86 5.64 -6.44 4.40
CA GLY A 86 6.32 -6.80 3.15
C GLY A 86 5.37 -6.99 1.96
N PRO A 87 5.91 -7.27 0.76
CA PRO A 87 5.11 -7.64 -0.40
C PRO A 87 4.21 -8.84 -0.12
N LEU A 88 3.04 -8.89 -0.77
CA LEU A 88 2.08 -9.95 -0.54
C LEU A 88 2.65 -11.29 -1.01
N ALA A 89 2.73 -12.24 -0.08
CA ALA A 89 3.30 -13.55 -0.35
C ALA A 89 2.41 -14.34 -1.32
N ALA A 90 3.03 -15.10 -2.23
CA ALA A 90 2.28 -16.03 -3.08
C ALA A 90 1.51 -17.07 -2.24
N ARG A 91 2.09 -17.48 -1.10
CA ARG A 91 1.49 -18.41 -0.13
C ARG A 91 1.83 -17.99 1.30
N HIS A 92 0.90 -18.23 2.22
CA HIS A 92 1.10 -18.10 3.66
C HIS A 92 0.43 -19.27 4.38
N GLY A 93 1.23 -20.29 4.74
CA GLY A 93 0.70 -21.57 5.21
C GLY A 93 -0.18 -22.24 4.13
N LYS A 94 -1.45 -22.52 4.47
CA LYS A 94 -2.44 -23.07 3.53
C LYS A 94 -3.15 -21.99 2.69
N ARG A 95 -2.96 -20.71 3.00
CA ARG A 95 -3.62 -19.60 2.31
C ARG A 95 -2.79 -19.14 1.10
N GLU A 96 -3.47 -18.62 0.10
CA GLU A 96 -2.86 -18.08 -1.12
C GLU A 96 -3.26 -16.60 -1.26
N PRO A 97 -2.81 -15.71 -0.36
CA PRO A 97 -3.37 -14.36 -0.24
C PRO A 97 -3.19 -13.53 -1.51
N PHE A 98 -2.10 -13.73 -2.26
CA PHE A 98 -1.94 -13.08 -3.57
C PHE A 98 -2.97 -13.55 -4.61
N ARG A 99 -3.34 -14.84 -4.60
CA ARG A 99 -4.41 -15.37 -5.45
C ARG A 99 -5.77 -14.83 -5.04
N GLU A 100 -6.02 -14.71 -3.73
CA GLU A 100 -7.24 -14.12 -3.17
C GLU A 100 -7.41 -12.68 -3.71
N VAL A 101 -6.38 -11.83 -3.56
CA VAL A 101 -6.40 -10.45 -4.09
C VAL A 101 -6.59 -10.39 -5.61
N ILE A 102 -5.94 -11.28 -6.38
CA ILE A 102 -6.16 -11.32 -7.84
C ILE A 102 -7.62 -11.66 -8.16
N THR A 103 -8.23 -12.58 -7.41
CA THR A 103 -9.61 -13.01 -7.60
C THR A 103 -10.56 -11.85 -7.31
N ASP A 104 -10.32 -11.10 -6.23
CA ASP A 104 -11.15 -9.93 -5.88
C ASP A 104 -11.03 -8.81 -6.93
N ILE A 105 -9.81 -8.55 -7.42
CA ILE A 105 -9.60 -7.59 -8.51
C ILE A 105 -10.32 -8.05 -9.78
N GLU A 106 -10.22 -9.33 -10.15
CA GLU A 106 -10.87 -9.89 -11.34
C GLU A 106 -12.40 -9.78 -11.25
N ASN A 107 -12.99 -10.07 -10.09
CA ASN A 107 -14.42 -9.97 -9.87
C ASN A 107 -14.94 -8.52 -9.96
N ALA A 108 -14.07 -7.54 -9.75
CA ALA A 108 -14.39 -6.12 -9.91
C ALA A 108 -14.17 -5.61 -11.35
N LEU A 109 -13.69 -6.45 -12.28
CA LEU A 109 -13.54 -6.08 -13.69
C LEU A 109 -14.87 -6.20 -14.42
N ASP A 110 -15.34 -5.10 -15.00
CA ASP A 110 -16.52 -5.07 -15.86
C ASP A 110 -16.13 -5.19 -17.33
N LEU A 111 -15.55 -6.34 -17.68
CA LEU A 111 -15.11 -6.67 -19.05
C LEU A 111 -16.05 -7.72 -19.65
N GLN A 112 -16.78 -7.38 -20.71
CA GLN A 112 -17.93 -8.15 -21.19
C GLN A 112 -17.58 -9.56 -21.68
N GLN A 113 -16.36 -9.78 -22.18
CA GLN A 113 -15.89 -11.05 -22.70
C GLN A 113 -14.93 -11.77 -21.75
N HIS A 114 -14.72 -11.21 -20.55
CA HIS A 114 -13.80 -11.77 -19.58
C HIS A 114 -14.47 -12.89 -18.78
N LYS A 115 -13.75 -14.00 -18.59
CA LYS A 115 -14.24 -15.16 -17.85
C LYS A 115 -13.63 -15.15 -16.45
N PRO A 116 -14.43 -15.13 -15.37
CA PRO A 116 -13.92 -15.27 -14.01
C PRO A 116 -13.05 -16.53 -13.85
N GLY A 117 -12.01 -16.43 -13.04
CA GLY A 117 -10.98 -17.45 -12.84
C GLY A 117 -9.85 -17.42 -13.88
N THR A 118 -9.82 -16.47 -14.82
CA THR A 118 -8.73 -16.31 -15.80
C THR A 118 -7.46 -15.78 -15.14
N LEU A 119 -7.55 -14.67 -14.41
CA LEU A 119 -6.40 -14.05 -13.74
C LEU A 119 -5.85 -14.89 -12.58
N PRO A 120 -6.70 -15.50 -11.71
CA PRO A 120 -6.21 -16.41 -10.67
C PRO A 120 -5.45 -17.61 -11.24
N ARG A 121 -5.74 -18.09 -12.46
CA ARG A 121 -4.92 -19.16 -13.08
C ARG A 121 -3.49 -18.69 -13.40
N HIS A 122 -3.27 -17.39 -13.47
CA HIS A 122 -1.97 -16.77 -13.75
C HIS A 122 -1.29 -16.18 -12.49
N THR A 123 -1.70 -16.59 -11.28
CA THR A 123 -1.12 -16.11 -9.99
C THR A 123 0.40 -16.12 -9.98
N GLN A 124 1.05 -17.23 -10.35
CA GLN A 124 2.51 -17.31 -10.34
C GLN A 124 3.17 -16.28 -11.27
N TYR A 125 2.62 -16.12 -12.47
CA TYR A 125 3.11 -15.17 -13.45
C TYR A 125 2.92 -13.72 -12.99
N LEU A 126 1.72 -13.40 -12.48
CA LEU A 126 1.43 -12.08 -11.94
C LEU A 126 2.30 -11.75 -10.73
N HIS A 127 2.57 -12.73 -9.85
CA HIS A 127 3.45 -12.56 -8.70
C HIS A 127 4.88 -12.25 -9.14
N GLN A 128 5.42 -13.01 -10.09
CA GLN A 128 6.73 -12.76 -10.69
C GLN A 128 6.84 -11.38 -11.36
N ARG A 129 5.78 -10.95 -12.06
CA ARG A 129 5.75 -9.64 -12.74
C ARG A 129 5.68 -8.46 -11.78
N THR A 130 5.13 -8.65 -10.59
CA THR A 130 4.81 -7.55 -9.66
C THR A 130 5.61 -7.61 -8.37
N ALA A 131 6.40 -8.68 -8.18
CA ALA A 131 7.09 -9.01 -6.94
C ALA A 131 6.15 -9.00 -5.71
N GLY A 132 4.88 -9.35 -5.89
CA GLY A 132 3.88 -9.33 -4.81
C GLY A 132 3.40 -7.92 -4.40
N ARG A 133 3.80 -6.86 -5.11
CA ARG A 133 3.36 -5.49 -4.82
C ARG A 133 1.97 -5.25 -5.39
N ILE A 134 1.00 -4.99 -4.51
CA ILE A 134 -0.40 -4.74 -4.88
C ILE A 134 -0.51 -3.53 -5.84
N GLY A 135 0.21 -2.44 -5.57
CA GLY A 135 0.21 -1.26 -6.45
C GLY A 135 0.65 -1.58 -7.88
N SER A 136 1.72 -2.35 -8.05
CA SER A 136 2.19 -2.79 -9.38
C SER A 136 1.19 -3.76 -10.03
N LEU A 137 0.56 -4.66 -9.26
CA LEU A 137 -0.48 -5.57 -9.73
C LEU A 137 -1.72 -4.83 -10.24
N THR A 138 -2.28 -3.92 -9.44
CA THR A 138 -3.47 -3.15 -9.81
C THR A 138 -3.18 -2.29 -11.03
N ARG A 139 -1.98 -1.70 -11.15
CA ARG A 139 -1.57 -0.94 -12.34
C ARG A 139 -1.47 -1.83 -13.58
N LEU A 140 -0.88 -3.02 -13.46
CA LEU A 140 -0.80 -4.01 -14.56
C LEU A 140 -2.19 -4.39 -15.07
N ILE A 141 -3.07 -4.83 -14.16
CA ILE A 141 -4.42 -5.28 -14.51
C ILE A 141 -5.27 -4.14 -15.06
N ARG A 142 -5.20 -2.95 -14.45
CA ARG A 142 -5.90 -1.76 -14.94
C ARG A 142 -5.47 -1.40 -16.35
N GLN A 143 -4.17 -1.38 -16.64
CA GLN A 143 -3.68 -1.08 -17.98
C GLN A 143 -4.15 -2.14 -18.99
N ALA A 144 -4.18 -3.42 -18.61
CA ALA A 144 -4.68 -4.48 -19.46
C ALA A 144 -6.18 -4.36 -19.73
N ALA A 145 -6.97 -3.98 -18.73
CA ALA A 145 -8.39 -3.71 -18.90
C ALA A 145 -8.63 -2.53 -19.85
N ILE A 146 -7.90 -1.42 -19.68
CA ILE A 146 -7.98 -0.26 -20.57
C ILE A 146 -7.65 -0.66 -22.02
N THR A 147 -6.60 -1.44 -22.23
CA THR A 147 -6.24 -1.94 -23.57
C THR A 147 -7.34 -2.82 -24.15
N ALA A 148 -7.88 -3.76 -23.37
CA ALA A 148 -8.94 -4.67 -23.81
C ALA A 148 -10.26 -3.96 -24.17
N ILE A 149 -10.57 -2.87 -23.47
CA ILE A 149 -11.73 -2.01 -23.82
C ILE A 149 -11.42 -1.25 -25.11
N SER A 150 -10.21 -0.69 -25.22
CA SER A 150 -9.83 0.15 -26.36
C SER A 150 -9.72 -0.63 -27.68
N ASP A 151 -9.32 -1.89 -27.63
CA ASP A 151 -9.23 -2.78 -28.80
C ASP A 151 -10.51 -3.61 -29.03
N GLY A 152 -11.52 -3.46 -28.17
CA GLY A 152 -12.80 -4.15 -28.24
C GLY A 152 -12.75 -5.65 -27.91
N THR A 153 -11.60 -6.18 -27.45
CA THR A 153 -11.49 -7.60 -27.07
C THR A 153 -12.21 -7.92 -25.77
N GLU A 154 -12.38 -6.93 -24.88
CA GLU A 154 -13.15 -7.01 -23.63
C GLU A 154 -12.73 -8.20 -22.74
N ARG A 155 -11.45 -8.61 -22.81
CA ARG A 155 -10.88 -9.70 -22.00
C ARG A 155 -9.38 -9.52 -21.79
N ILE A 156 -8.90 -9.80 -20.58
CA ILE A 156 -7.47 -9.84 -20.29
C ILE A 156 -6.90 -11.23 -20.57
N THR A 157 -5.79 -11.27 -21.30
CA THR A 157 -5.02 -12.49 -21.56
C THR A 157 -3.59 -12.32 -21.05
N LYS A 158 -2.86 -13.44 -20.87
CA LYS A 158 -1.42 -13.39 -20.58
C LYS A 158 -0.65 -12.59 -21.63
N THR A 159 -0.99 -12.72 -22.91
CA THR A 159 -0.37 -11.97 -24.00
C THR A 159 -0.56 -10.46 -23.83
N THR A 160 -1.77 -10.02 -23.46
CA THR A 160 -2.04 -8.60 -23.17
C THR A 160 -1.23 -8.11 -21.97
N LEU A 161 -1.06 -8.95 -20.94
CA LEU A 161 -0.25 -8.62 -19.77
C LEU A 161 1.24 -8.51 -20.13
N ASP A 162 1.73 -9.31 -21.08
CA ASP A 162 3.13 -9.31 -21.54
C ASP A 162 3.51 -8.03 -22.30
N THR A 163 2.57 -7.37 -22.98
CA THR A 163 2.86 -6.12 -23.70
C THR A 163 2.95 -4.89 -22.79
N ILE A 164 2.47 -4.99 -21.54
CA ILE A 164 2.38 -3.87 -20.61
C ILE A 164 3.68 -3.73 -19.83
N ARG A 165 4.33 -2.57 -19.98
CA ARG A 165 5.50 -2.20 -19.19
C ARG A 165 5.12 -1.77 -17.78
N LEU A 166 5.91 -2.18 -16.80
CA LEU A 166 5.69 -1.85 -15.39
C LEU A 166 6.66 -0.78 -14.90
N ASP A 167 6.49 -0.38 -13.65
CA ASP A 167 7.38 0.54 -12.96
C ASP A 167 8.79 -0.08 -12.86
N HIS A 168 9.79 0.78 -12.74
CA HIS A 168 11.20 0.36 -12.75
C HIS A 168 11.51 -0.69 -11.65
N LEU A 169 10.85 -0.60 -10.49
CA LEU A 169 11.03 -1.54 -9.39
C LEU A 169 10.42 -2.92 -9.66
N ALA A 170 9.37 -3.04 -10.46
CA ALA A 170 8.82 -4.31 -10.92
C ALA A 170 9.62 -4.86 -12.12
N GLU A 171 10.08 -4.01 -13.03
CA GLU A 171 10.90 -4.42 -14.19
C GLU A 171 12.28 -4.93 -13.78
N THR A 172 12.90 -4.40 -12.72
CA THR A 172 14.20 -4.89 -12.20
C THR A 172 14.13 -6.30 -11.59
N HIS A 173 12.99 -6.68 -11.00
CA HIS A 173 12.77 -8.06 -10.51
C HIS A 173 12.34 -9.01 -11.63
N HIS A 174 11.74 -8.51 -12.71
CA HIS A 174 11.34 -9.31 -13.86
C HIS A 174 12.44 -9.35 -14.92
N ARG A 175 13.37 -10.31 -14.83
CA ARG A 175 14.22 -10.65 -15.99
C ARG A 175 13.40 -11.49 -16.97
N PRO A 176 13.09 -10.99 -18.19
CA PRO A 176 12.45 -11.81 -19.20
C PRO A 176 13.38 -12.96 -19.57
N HIS A 177 12.84 -14.18 -19.67
CA HIS A 177 13.55 -15.28 -20.33
C HIS A 177 13.70 -14.94 -21.81
N THR A 178 14.84 -14.37 -22.19
CA THR A 178 15.23 -14.28 -23.59
C THR A 178 15.47 -15.71 -24.07
N ARG A 179 14.52 -16.28 -24.81
CA ARG A 179 14.77 -17.49 -25.59
C ARG A 179 15.83 -17.13 -26.62
N ALA A 180 17.07 -17.52 -26.39
CA ALA A 180 18.13 -17.46 -27.39
C ALA A 180 17.66 -18.25 -28.62
N ARG A 181 17.56 -17.57 -29.77
CA ARG A 181 17.33 -18.21 -31.06
C ARG A 181 18.57 -19.07 -31.35
N SER A 182 18.41 -20.39 -31.31
CA SER A 182 19.42 -21.31 -31.85
C SER A 182 19.55 -21.05 -33.35
N ARG A 183 20.75 -20.64 -33.78
CA ARG A 183 21.17 -20.73 -35.17
C ARG A 183 21.57 -22.16 -35.49
#